data_AF-A0A2Z3HRR0-F1
#
_entry.id   AF-A0A2Z3HRR0-F1
#
_cell.length_a   1.000
_cell.length_b   1.000
_cell.length_c   1.000
_cell.angle_alpha   90.00
_cell.angle_beta   90.00
_cell.angle_gamma   90.00
#
_symmetry.space_group_name_H-M   'P 1'
#
loop_
_entity.id
_entity.type
_entity.pdbx_description
1 polymer ?
#
loop_
_entity_poly.entity_id
_entity_poly.type
_entity_poly.pdbx_seq_one_letter_code
_entity_poly.pdbx_strand_id
1 'polypeptide(L)'
;MLRRRGALTLTAPRSHKSASIRLNHRTLENIVDISLKLPEVQRARVEAALVRFDGAPGSLAPVPGGATGALALRFTTPGGERLLRLSDPAVDRMRNPDQHACIVAAAKAGIAPALYACEPETGVLVMDFVAQRPLSDHPGGARAVARELGRLFRTLQAEASFSNAVNFGERLAGLMELVLGKQHFAEGLMAPFVAGLQRLRAAYPWSASAPVAAHCDPNPRNLLYDGNRFWLVDWETACATDPMVDLAILTHETVRDPNAEGAMLEGWLGRPAGQDERDRLALMKPMTRLFYGLLMLMVTPPPETPSGDLAALDPADFGARVADGRLPMGSPAMMTELAKITLAGFLADMESPQVQAILGRAS
;
A
#
# COMPACT_ATOMS: atom_id res chain seq x y z
N MET A 1 35.13 72.63 -24.09
CA MET A 1 34.49 73.66 -23.24
C MET A 1 34.34 73.13 -21.81
N LEU A 2 34.47 74.05 -20.86
CA LEU A 2 34.68 73.95 -19.40
C LEU A 2 33.89 72.91 -18.55
N ARG A 3 34.65 72.33 -17.60
CA ARG A 3 34.41 71.97 -16.17
C ARG A 3 33.07 72.33 -15.48
N ARG A 4 32.55 71.39 -14.64
CA ARG A 4 32.51 71.36 -13.14
C ARG A 4 31.39 70.42 -12.63
N ARG A 5 31.72 69.32 -11.91
CA ARG A 5 31.61 69.04 -10.44
C ARG A 5 30.20 69.08 -9.82
N GLY A 6 29.78 67.97 -9.19
CA GLY A 6 28.69 67.94 -8.20
C GLY A 6 28.34 66.57 -7.61
N ALA A 7 28.98 66.24 -6.49
CA ALA A 7 28.57 65.39 -5.35
C ALA A 7 27.93 63.99 -5.53
N LEU A 8 28.65 62.99 -4.99
CA LEU A 8 28.10 61.74 -4.46
C LEU A 8 27.09 62.02 -3.34
N THR A 9 25.96 61.31 -3.35
CA THR A 9 25.14 61.09 -2.16
C THR A 9 24.70 59.63 -2.15
N LEU A 10 25.16 58.89 -1.13
CA LEU A 10 24.68 57.55 -0.83
C LEU A 10 23.21 57.64 -0.38
N THR A 11 22.30 57.01 -1.12
CA THR A 11 20.94 56.71 -0.65
C THR A 11 20.77 55.21 -0.48
N ALA A 12 20.56 54.79 0.77
CA ALA A 12 20.23 53.43 1.17
C ALA A 12 18.97 52.89 0.47
N PRO A 13 18.89 51.57 0.19
CA PRO A 13 17.67 50.98 -0.34
C PRO A 13 16.57 50.98 0.72
N ARG A 14 15.39 51.45 0.30
CA ARG A 14 14.16 51.52 1.09
C ARG A 14 13.78 50.13 1.62
N SER A 15 13.39 50.12 2.89
CA SER A 15 12.89 48.98 3.63
C SER A 15 11.68 48.33 2.96
N HIS A 16 11.82 47.06 2.58
CA HIS A 16 10.67 46.18 2.38
C HIS A 16 10.00 45.98 3.74
N LYS A 17 8.80 46.54 3.91
CA LYS A 17 7.93 46.22 5.04
C LYS A 17 7.57 44.74 4.95
N SER A 18 8.11 43.94 5.86
CA SER A 18 7.62 42.59 6.17
C SER A 18 6.12 42.67 6.45
N ALA A 19 5.32 42.02 5.60
CA ALA A 19 3.94 41.72 5.92
C ALA A 19 3.97 40.64 7.00
N SER A 20 3.84 41.05 8.26
CA SER A 20 3.56 40.16 9.38
C SER A 20 2.18 39.54 9.15
N ILE A 21 2.18 38.27 8.73
CA ILE A 21 0.99 37.43 8.69
C ILE A 21 0.56 37.26 10.15
N ARG A 22 -0.48 37.98 10.55
CA ARG A 22 -1.18 37.74 11.82
C ARG A 22 -1.90 36.40 11.68
N LEU A 23 -1.34 35.39 12.32
CA LEU A 23 -1.97 34.08 12.52
C LEU A 23 -3.31 34.27 13.24
N ASN A 24 -4.37 33.67 12.71
CA ASN A 24 -5.65 33.60 13.42
C ASN A 24 -5.48 32.73 14.67
N HIS A 25 -5.95 33.21 15.83
CA HIS A 25 -5.81 32.57 17.14
C HIS A 25 -6.30 31.10 17.13
N ARG A 26 -7.39 30.82 16.40
CA ARG A 26 -7.99 29.47 16.23
C ARG A 26 -7.10 28.46 15.51
N THR A 27 -6.21 28.90 14.61
CA THR A 27 -5.35 27.99 13.83
C THR A 27 -4.14 27.53 14.65
N LEU A 28 -3.59 28.42 15.48
CA LEU A 28 -2.53 28.10 16.43
C LEU A 28 -3.02 27.19 17.57
N GLU A 29 -4.23 27.44 18.09
CA GLU A 29 -4.83 26.63 19.16
C GLU A 29 -4.97 25.14 18.76
N ASN A 30 -5.39 24.84 17.52
CA ASN A 30 -5.57 23.45 17.07
C ASN A 30 -4.25 22.69 16.86
N ILE A 31 -3.21 23.37 16.37
CA ILE A 31 -1.87 22.77 16.20
C ILE A 31 -1.28 22.42 17.56
N VAL A 32 -1.40 23.37 18.49
CA VAL A 32 -0.88 23.26 19.85
C VAL A 32 -1.65 22.17 20.61
N ASP A 33 -2.99 22.12 20.56
CA ASP A 33 -3.77 21.15 21.33
C ASP A 33 -3.55 19.68 20.91
N ILE A 34 -3.39 19.40 19.62
CA ILE A 34 -3.07 18.03 19.15
C ILE A 34 -1.64 17.65 19.55
N SER A 35 -0.67 18.53 19.31
CA SER A 35 0.74 18.30 19.67
C SER A 35 0.91 18.10 21.18
N LEU A 36 0.15 18.84 22.00
CA LEU A 36 0.15 18.75 23.46
C LEU A 36 -0.46 17.43 24.00
N LYS A 37 -1.33 16.77 23.24
CA LYS A 37 -1.91 15.46 23.63
C LYS A 37 -1.02 14.27 23.26
N LEU A 38 0.02 14.47 22.44
CA LEU A 38 0.97 13.43 22.10
C LEU A 38 1.96 13.18 23.25
N PRO A 39 2.42 11.92 23.44
CA PRO A 39 3.58 11.61 24.25
C PRO A 39 4.79 12.49 23.88
N GLU A 40 5.59 12.87 24.86
CA GLU A 40 6.71 13.81 24.70
C GLU A 40 7.66 13.44 23.55
N VAL A 41 8.00 12.15 23.43
CA VAL A 41 8.86 11.63 22.35
C VAL A 41 8.23 11.83 20.97
N GLN A 42 6.92 11.61 20.83
CA GLN A 42 6.22 11.82 19.56
C GLN A 42 6.12 13.31 19.24
N ARG A 43 5.82 14.14 20.24
CA ARG A 43 5.76 15.59 20.10
C ARG A 43 7.08 16.17 19.57
N ALA A 44 8.20 15.79 20.18
CA ALA A 44 9.53 16.25 19.75
C ALA A 44 9.83 15.88 18.29
N ARG A 45 9.43 14.68 17.86
CA ARG A 45 9.56 14.22 16.47
C ARG A 45 8.67 15.02 15.51
N VAL A 46 7.43 15.33 15.90
CA VAL A 46 6.53 16.19 15.12
C VAL A 46 7.15 17.58 14.96
N GLU A 47 7.58 18.22 16.04
CA GLU A 47 8.17 19.55 16.01
C GLU A 47 9.43 19.59 15.14
N ALA A 48 10.33 18.62 15.30
CA ALA A 48 11.53 18.51 14.47
C ALA A 48 11.20 18.34 12.97
N ALA A 49 10.13 17.60 12.65
CA ALA A 49 9.68 17.44 11.27
C ALA A 49 9.08 18.73 10.67
N LEU A 50 8.33 19.49 11.47
CA LEU A 50 7.64 20.70 11.00
C LEU A 50 8.60 21.88 10.79
N VAL A 51 9.67 22.00 11.57
CA VAL A 51 10.67 23.09 11.44
C VAL A 51 11.37 23.12 10.07
N ARG A 52 11.28 22.03 9.29
CA ARG A 52 11.88 21.91 7.95
C ARG A 52 11.13 22.69 6.87
N PHE A 53 9.91 23.13 7.15
CA PHE A 53 9.09 23.87 6.20
C PHE A 53 9.16 25.36 6.49
N ASP A 54 9.25 26.16 5.43
CA ASP A 54 9.22 27.61 5.54
C ASP A 54 7.84 28.10 5.97
N GLY A 55 7.83 28.98 6.98
CA GLY A 55 6.61 29.51 7.60
C GLY A 55 6.07 28.62 8.72
N ALA A 56 5.19 29.18 9.54
CA ALA A 56 4.53 28.38 10.56
C ALA A 56 3.61 27.35 9.88
N PRO A 57 3.70 26.05 10.23
CA PRO A 57 2.75 25.07 9.73
C PRO A 57 1.34 25.53 10.10
N GLY A 58 0.40 25.40 9.16
CA GLY A 58 -1.01 25.65 9.42
C GLY A 58 -1.63 24.49 10.20
N SER A 59 -2.96 24.33 10.12
CA SER A 59 -3.71 23.36 10.95
C SER A 59 -3.13 21.94 10.89
N LEU A 60 -2.79 21.38 12.06
CA LEU A 60 -2.46 19.96 12.23
C LEU A 60 -3.75 19.19 12.52
N ALA A 61 -3.98 18.06 11.86
CA ALA A 61 -5.17 17.23 12.09
C ALA A 61 -4.81 15.75 11.98
N PRO A 62 -5.32 14.87 12.86
CA PRO A 62 -5.13 13.44 12.70
C PRO A 62 -5.80 12.94 11.42
N VAL A 63 -5.13 12.05 10.71
CA VAL A 63 -5.72 11.31 9.59
C VAL A 63 -6.11 9.94 10.12
N PRO A 64 -7.41 9.63 10.22
CA PRO A 64 -7.85 8.30 10.62
C PRO A 64 -7.53 7.32 9.48
N GLY A 65 -6.72 6.30 9.77
CA GLY A 65 -6.38 5.25 8.79
C GLY A 65 -4.98 4.69 8.99
N GLY A 66 -4.80 3.42 8.58
CA GLY A 66 -3.56 2.66 8.72
C GLY A 66 -3.69 1.53 9.73
N ALA A 67 -3.52 0.28 9.27
CA ALA A 67 -3.57 -0.91 10.14
C ALA A 67 -2.34 -1.03 11.05
N THR A 68 -1.34 -0.17 10.86
CA THR A 68 0.02 -0.34 11.38
C THR A 68 0.25 0.37 12.72
N GLY A 69 -0.75 1.11 13.22
CA GLY A 69 -0.65 1.87 14.47
C GLY A 69 0.23 3.12 14.40
N ALA A 70 0.74 3.46 13.22
CA ALA A 70 1.51 4.69 12.98
C ALA A 70 0.63 5.93 13.18
N LEU A 71 1.19 6.97 13.79
CA LEU A 71 0.53 8.27 13.89
C LEU A 71 0.59 8.98 12.53
N ALA A 72 -0.55 9.33 11.98
CA ALA A 72 -0.66 10.10 10.74
C ALA A 72 -1.30 11.47 11.01
N LEU A 73 -0.61 12.53 10.60
CA LEU A 73 -1.03 13.91 10.81
C LEU A 73 -1.00 14.67 9.48
N ARG A 74 -2.12 15.27 9.10
CA ARG A 74 -2.20 16.22 7.99
C ARG A 74 -1.87 17.62 8.48
N PHE A 75 -1.09 18.36 7.72
CA PHE A 75 -0.82 19.78 7.96
C PHE A 75 -0.77 20.60 6.68
N THR A 76 -0.88 21.93 6.80
CA THR A 76 -0.85 22.86 5.66
C THR A 76 0.46 23.64 5.65
N THR A 77 1.00 23.85 4.44
CA THR A 77 2.17 24.70 4.16
C THR A 77 1.80 25.68 3.04
N PRO A 78 2.59 26.74 2.78
CA PRO A 78 2.41 27.56 1.58
C PRO A 78 2.44 26.76 0.26
N GLY A 79 3.12 25.60 0.25
CA GLY A 79 3.17 24.68 -0.89
C GLY A 79 2.00 23.68 -0.98
N GLY A 80 1.02 23.74 -0.09
CA GLY A 80 -0.15 22.85 -0.05
C GLY A 80 -0.23 21.95 1.18
N GLU A 81 -1.15 20.98 1.13
CA GLU A 81 -1.35 20.00 2.21
C GLU A 81 -0.25 18.92 2.20
N ARG A 82 0.15 18.51 3.40
CA ARG A 82 1.21 17.52 3.65
C ARG A 82 0.74 16.49 4.66
N LEU A 83 1.32 15.30 4.58
CA LEU A 83 1.12 14.21 5.51
C LEU A 83 2.44 13.93 6.23
N LEU A 84 2.41 14.00 7.56
CA LEU A 84 3.46 13.50 8.45
C LEU A 84 3.02 12.15 9.01
N ARG A 85 3.86 11.13 8.82
CA ARG A 85 3.71 9.82 9.44
C ARG A 85 4.84 9.58 10.43
N LEU A 86 4.49 9.16 11.64
CA LEU A 86 5.42 8.69 12.65
C LEU A 86 5.17 7.22 12.94
N SER A 87 6.18 6.40 12.65
CA SER A 87 6.19 4.97 12.94
C SER A 87 7.22 4.63 14.03
N ASP A 88 7.23 3.38 14.49
CA ASP A 88 8.28 2.84 15.34
C ASP A 88 9.40 2.27 14.45
N PRO A 89 10.61 2.85 14.45
CA PRO A 89 11.72 2.39 13.63
C PRO A 89 12.08 0.91 13.81
N ALA A 90 11.96 0.39 15.03
CA ALA A 90 12.32 -0.99 15.34
C ALA A 90 11.29 -1.96 14.74
N VAL A 91 10.00 -1.62 14.86
CA VAL A 91 8.92 -2.39 14.26
C VAL A 91 9.00 -2.37 12.75
N ASP A 92 9.23 -1.20 12.16
CA ASP A 92 9.37 -1.02 10.72
C ASP A 92 10.53 -1.84 10.16
N ARG A 93 11.71 -1.74 10.78
CA ARG A 93 12.92 -2.48 10.35
C ARG A 93 12.74 -3.99 10.47
N MET A 94 12.04 -4.46 11.51
CA MET A 94 11.71 -5.87 11.68
C MET A 94 10.72 -6.36 10.62
N ARG A 95 9.72 -5.53 10.26
CA ARG A 95 8.70 -5.87 9.26
C ARG A 95 9.28 -5.90 7.85
N ASN A 96 9.95 -4.83 7.47
CA ASN A 96 10.62 -4.70 6.18
C ASN A 96 11.71 -3.60 6.26
N PRO A 97 13.00 -3.97 6.26
CA PRO A 97 14.09 -3.00 6.34
C PRO A 97 14.18 -2.10 5.10
N ASP A 98 13.62 -2.52 3.96
CA ASP A 98 13.75 -1.82 2.68
C ASP A 98 12.60 -0.85 2.39
N GLN A 99 11.52 -0.86 3.18
CA GLN A 99 10.29 -0.10 2.88
C GLN A 99 10.56 1.38 2.57
N HIS A 100 11.51 2.00 3.26
CA HIS A 100 11.88 3.40 3.09
C HIS A 100 12.64 3.63 1.77
N ALA A 101 13.50 2.69 1.38
CA ALA A 101 14.16 2.73 0.07
C ALA A 101 13.14 2.54 -1.06
N CYS A 102 12.16 1.64 -0.85
CA CYS A 102 11.07 1.39 -1.80
C CYS A 102 10.21 2.65 -2.04
N ILE A 103 9.74 3.33 -0.98
CA ILE A 103 8.94 4.56 -1.16
C ILE A 103 9.76 5.69 -1.78
N VAL A 104 11.06 5.82 -1.46
CA VAL A 104 11.94 6.82 -2.10
C VAL A 104 12.07 6.56 -3.60
N ALA A 105 12.28 5.31 -4.01
CA ALA A 105 12.34 4.95 -5.43
C ALA A 105 10.98 5.16 -6.12
N ALA A 106 9.88 4.77 -5.48
CA ALA A 106 8.54 4.97 -6.02
C ALA A 106 8.15 6.45 -6.16
N ALA A 107 8.57 7.31 -5.23
CA ALA A 107 8.35 8.76 -5.31
C ALA A 107 9.15 9.37 -6.46
N LYS A 108 10.40 8.93 -6.69
CA LYS A 108 11.21 9.34 -7.84
C LYS A 108 10.59 8.91 -9.17
N ALA A 109 9.97 7.73 -9.22
CA ALA A 109 9.18 7.25 -10.36
C ALA A 109 7.82 7.96 -10.52
N GLY A 110 7.46 8.87 -9.60
CA GLY A 110 6.19 9.56 -9.59
C GLY A 110 4.99 8.65 -9.30
N ILE A 111 5.19 7.51 -8.64
CA ILE A 111 4.15 6.53 -8.27
C ILE A 111 3.65 6.78 -6.85
N ALA A 112 4.56 7.09 -5.93
CA ALA A 112 4.23 7.54 -4.58
C ALA A 112 4.13 9.08 -4.52
N PRO A 113 3.41 9.66 -3.54
CA PRO A 113 3.40 11.10 -3.32
C PRO A 113 4.80 11.66 -3.11
N ALA A 114 5.03 12.92 -3.49
CA ALA A 114 6.35 13.54 -3.36
C ALA A 114 6.81 13.57 -1.90
N LEU A 115 8.06 13.18 -1.66
CA LEU A 115 8.65 13.12 -0.32
C LEU A 115 9.41 14.40 0.01
N TYR A 116 9.26 14.85 1.25
CA TYR A 116 10.01 15.97 1.84
C TYR A 116 10.95 15.49 2.95
N ALA A 117 10.62 14.38 3.61
CA ALA A 117 11.49 13.72 4.57
C ALA A 117 11.22 12.21 4.55
N CYS A 118 12.28 11.42 4.70
CA CYS A 118 12.22 9.97 4.87
C CYS A 118 13.41 9.57 5.75
N GLU A 119 13.16 9.41 7.04
CA GLU A 119 14.18 9.22 8.08
C GLU A 119 13.89 7.92 8.84
N PRO A 120 14.43 6.78 8.38
CA PRO A 120 14.15 5.48 8.98
C PRO A 120 14.54 5.42 10.45
N GLU A 121 15.68 6.03 10.83
CA GLU A 121 16.19 6.00 12.20
C GLU A 121 15.29 6.73 13.22
N THR A 122 14.56 7.74 12.75
CA THR A 122 13.61 8.50 13.59
C THR A 122 12.17 8.15 13.26
N GLY A 123 11.91 7.24 12.32
CA GLY A 123 10.57 6.83 11.87
C GLY A 123 9.74 8.00 11.34
N VAL A 124 10.38 9.04 10.80
CA VAL A 124 9.72 10.23 10.27
C VAL A 124 9.59 10.10 8.76
N LEU A 125 8.36 10.22 8.26
CA LEU A 125 8.07 10.29 6.83
C LEU A 125 7.16 11.49 6.57
N VAL A 126 7.56 12.36 5.66
CA VAL A 126 6.76 13.53 5.25
C VAL A 126 6.58 13.51 3.75
N MET A 127 5.33 13.59 3.30
CA MET A 127 4.96 13.54 1.89
C MET A 127 3.81 14.50 1.55
N ASP A 128 3.53 14.68 0.26
CA ASP A 128 2.30 15.35 -0.17
C ASP A 128 1.07 14.60 0.33
N PHE A 129 0.08 15.34 0.83
CA PHE A 129 -1.22 14.76 1.16
C PHE A 129 -2.07 14.63 -0.10
N VAL A 130 -2.49 13.41 -0.43
CA VAL A 130 -3.34 13.13 -1.59
C VAL A 130 -4.80 13.11 -1.14
N ALA A 131 -5.58 14.07 -1.62
CA ALA A 131 -7.02 14.11 -1.39
C ALA A 131 -7.72 13.03 -2.25
N GLN A 132 -8.12 11.94 -1.60
CA GLN A 132 -8.76 10.81 -2.28
C GLN A 132 -10.17 11.16 -2.76
N ARG A 133 -10.48 10.77 -3.99
CA ARG A 133 -11.81 10.77 -4.59
C ARG A 133 -12.30 9.33 -4.81
N PRO A 134 -13.62 9.09 -4.78
CA PRO A 134 -14.17 7.78 -5.13
C PRO A 134 -13.72 7.33 -6.52
N LEU A 135 -13.41 6.05 -6.69
CA LEU A 135 -13.08 5.49 -8.01
C LEU A 135 -14.25 5.61 -9.01
N SER A 136 -15.49 5.68 -8.51
CA SER A 136 -16.69 5.94 -9.31
C SER A 136 -16.70 7.31 -9.99
N ASP A 137 -15.90 8.27 -9.50
CA ASP A 137 -15.78 9.60 -10.10
C ASP A 137 -14.92 9.58 -11.36
N HIS A 138 -14.19 8.49 -11.63
CA HIS A 138 -13.32 8.39 -12.78
C HIS A 138 -14.12 8.42 -14.08
N PRO A 139 -13.87 9.38 -15.00
CA PRO A 139 -14.75 9.64 -16.15
C PRO A 139 -14.84 8.48 -17.15
N GLY A 140 -13.82 7.63 -17.20
CA GLY A 140 -13.79 6.46 -18.08
C GLY A 140 -14.37 5.16 -17.49
N GLY A 141 -14.93 5.20 -16.28
CA GLY A 141 -15.49 4.04 -15.59
C GLY A 141 -14.47 2.92 -15.30
N ALA A 142 -14.97 1.77 -14.85
CA ALA A 142 -14.15 0.66 -14.35
C ALA A 142 -13.10 0.15 -15.35
N ARG A 143 -13.44 0.11 -16.66
CA ARG A 143 -12.51 -0.34 -17.71
C ARG A 143 -11.34 0.62 -17.90
N ALA A 144 -11.58 1.94 -17.84
CA ALA A 144 -10.50 2.92 -17.93
C ALA A 144 -9.62 2.91 -16.68
N VAL A 145 -10.23 2.83 -15.49
CA VAL A 145 -9.52 2.66 -14.22
C VAL A 145 -8.57 1.48 -14.31
N ALA A 146 -9.07 0.30 -14.70
CA ALA A 146 -8.26 -0.90 -14.81
C ALA A 146 -7.06 -0.72 -15.77
N ARG A 147 -7.27 -0.08 -16.92
CA ARG A 147 -6.20 0.21 -17.88
C ARG A 147 -5.16 1.17 -17.33
N GLU A 148 -5.58 2.21 -16.61
CA GLU A 148 -4.66 3.17 -15.99
C GLU A 148 -3.85 2.55 -14.86
N LEU A 149 -4.46 1.67 -14.05
CA LEU A 149 -3.74 0.87 -13.07
C LEU A 149 -2.69 -0.02 -13.74
N GLY A 150 -3.04 -0.70 -14.84
CA GLY A 150 -2.05 -1.45 -15.63
C GLY A 150 -0.84 -0.60 -16.04
N ARG A 151 -1.07 0.63 -16.51
CA ARG A 151 0.02 1.57 -16.87
C ARG A 151 0.81 2.05 -15.65
N LEU A 152 0.15 2.28 -14.52
CA LEU A 152 0.79 2.67 -13.26
C LEU A 152 1.79 1.59 -12.83
N PHE A 153 1.38 0.33 -12.81
CA PHE A 153 2.26 -0.78 -12.44
C PHE A 153 3.34 -1.05 -13.48
N ARG A 154 3.06 -0.88 -14.78
CA ARG A 154 4.11 -0.89 -15.81
C ARG A 154 5.20 0.16 -15.52
N THR A 155 4.79 1.36 -15.13
CA THR A 155 5.71 2.46 -14.82
C THR A 155 6.50 2.16 -13.54
N LEU A 156 5.84 1.70 -12.48
CA LEU A 156 6.52 1.27 -11.24
C LEU A 156 7.60 0.22 -11.54
N GLN A 157 7.23 -0.83 -12.27
CA GLN A 157 8.10 -1.97 -12.55
C GLN A 157 9.25 -1.64 -13.50
N ALA A 158 9.12 -0.57 -14.31
CA ALA A 158 10.17 -0.12 -15.23
C ALA A 158 11.10 0.93 -14.62
N GLU A 159 10.58 1.83 -13.79
CA GLU A 159 11.30 3.03 -13.34
C GLU A 159 11.86 2.92 -11.91
N ALA A 160 11.32 2.00 -11.09
CA ALA A 160 11.82 1.78 -9.72
C ALA A 160 12.69 0.51 -9.65
N SER A 161 13.70 0.54 -8.80
CA SER A 161 14.60 -0.59 -8.53
C SER A 161 14.63 -0.88 -7.02
N PHE A 162 14.31 -2.12 -6.64
CA PHE A 162 14.31 -2.58 -5.25
C PHE A 162 15.40 -3.65 -5.05
N SER A 163 16.12 -3.59 -3.93
CA SER A 163 17.33 -4.40 -3.70
C SER A 163 17.05 -5.86 -3.31
N ASN A 164 15.94 -6.11 -2.60
CA ASN A 164 15.59 -7.43 -2.08
C ASN A 164 14.64 -8.18 -3.02
N ALA A 165 15.23 -9.02 -3.88
CA ALA A 165 14.52 -9.94 -4.73
C ALA A 165 13.96 -11.14 -3.96
N VAL A 166 12.70 -11.45 -4.19
CA VAL A 166 11.93 -12.47 -3.48
C VAL A 166 11.24 -13.35 -4.51
N ASN A 167 11.50 -14.66 -4.45
CA ASN A 167 10.65 -15.63 -5.12
C ASN A 167 9.32 -15.74 -4.36
N PHE A 168 8.23 -15.28 -5.00
CA PHE A 168 6.91 -15.25 -4.35
C PHE A 168 6.42 -16.66 -3.95
N GLY A 169 6.68 -17.67 -4.77
CA GLY A 169 6.32 -19.06 -4.49
C GLY A 169 7.03 -19.62 -3.26
N GLU A 170 8.33 -19.35 -3.12
CA GLU A 170 9.10 -19.75 -1.92
C GLU A 170 8.67 -18.97 -0.68
N ARG A 171 8.44 -17.65 -0.80
CA ARG A 171 7.89 -16.84 0.30
C ARG A 171 6.56 -17.39 0.79
N LEU A 172 5.66 -17.72 -0.15
CA LEU A 172 4.35 -18.25 0.18
C LEU A 172 4.44 -19.64 0.83
N ALA A 173 5.37 -20.49 0.40
CA ALA A 173 5.64 -21.78 1.02
C ALA A 173 6.15 -21.64 2.46
N GLY A 174 7.14 -20.77 2.70
CA GLY A 174 7.63 -20.50 4.05
C GLY A 174 6.53 -19.89 4.95
N LEU A 175 5.70 -19.01 4.41
CA LEU A 175 4.54 -18.47 5.14
C LEU A 175 3.54 -19.57 5.52
N MET A 176 3.26 -20.50 4.62
CA MET A 176 2.42 -21.67 4.89
C MET A 176 3.00 -22.50 6.03
N GLU A 177 4.28 -22.81 6.02
CA GLU A 177 4.95 -23.56 7.09
C GLU A 177 4.82 -22.86 8.45
N LEU A 178 5.02 -21.54 8.49
CA LEU A 178 4.84 -20.75 9.72
C LEU A 178 3.40 -20.80 10.23
N VAL A 179 2.39 -20.69 9.35
CA VAL A 179 0.97 -20.79 9.74
C VAL A 179 0.63 -22.19 10.24
N LEU A 180 1.12 -23.24 9.58
CA LEU A 180 0.92 -24.62 10.04
C LEU A 180 1.50 -24.83 11.45
N GLY A 181 2.68 -24.26 11.72
CA GLY A 181 3.31 -24.29 13.04
C GLY A 181 2.51 -23.58 14.15
N LYS A 182 1.62 -22.64 13.81
CA LYS A 182 0.75 -21.96 14.77
C LYS A 182 -0.49 -22.76 15.17
N GLN A 183 -0.81 -23.84 14.45
CA GLN A 183 -1.91 -24.75 14.79
C GLN A 183 -3.28 -24.07 14.92
N HIS A 184 -3.61 -23.11 14.03
CA HIS A 184 -4.95 -22.49 14.00
C HIS A 184 -6.08 -23.51 13.79
N PHE A 185 -5.80 -24.57 13.03
CA PHE A 185 -6.77 -25.58 12.59
C PHE A 185 -6.28 -26.99 12.92
N ALA A 186 -7.23 -27.90 13.10
CA ALA A 186 -6.97 -29.31 13.30
C ALA A 186 -6.15 -29.91 12.14
N GLU A 187 -5.37 -30.96 12.45
CA GLU A 187 -4.52 -31.63 11.49
C GLU A 187 -5.30 -32.07 10.24
N GLY A 188 -4.71 -31.90 9.06
CA GLY A 188 -5.31 -32.26 7.78
C GLY A 188 -6.23 -31.20 7.15
N LEU A 189 -6.81 -30.26 7.91
CA LEU A 189 -7.71 -29.24 7.34
C LEU A 189 -7.01 -28.31 6.33
N MET A 190 -5.73 -28.05 6.53
CA MET A 190 -4.92 -27.22 5.62
C MET A 190 -4.32 -28.01 4.44
N ALA A 191 -4.49 -29.34 4.39
CA ALA A 191 -3.86 -30.18 3.35
C ALA A 191 -4.25 -29.81 1.91
N PRO A 192 -5.51 -29.47 1.59
CA PRO A 192 -5.88 -29.02 0.24
C PRO A 192 -5.13 -27.75 -0.20
N PHE A 193 -4.83 -26.84 0.73
CA PHE A 193 -4.11 -25.60 0.46
C PHE A 193 -2.63 -25.85 0.18
N VAL A 194 -2.02 -26.76 0.96
CA VAL A 194 -0.64 -27.19 0.74
C VAL A 194 -0.50 -27.85 -0.62
N ALA A 195 -1.39 -28.79 -0.96
CA ALA A 195 -1.38 -29.48 -2.25
C ALA A 195 -1.64 -28.50 -3.43
N GLY A 196 -2.59 -27.58 -3.28
CA GLY A 196 -2.86 -26.55 -4.27
C GLY A 196 -1.65 -25.63 -4.50
N LEU A 197 -0.99 -25.17 -3.44
CA LEU A 197 0.23 -24.37 -3.53
C LEU A 197 1.35 -25.11 -4.25
N GLN A 198 1.56 -26.40 -3.95
CA GLN A 198 2.56 -27.22 -4.63
C GLN A 198 2.29 -27.33 -6.14
N ARG A 199 1.03 -27.60 -6.52
CA ARG A 199 0.61 -27.67 -7.94
C ARG A 199 0.83 -26.33 -8.66
N LEU A 200 0.45 -25.21 -8.05
CA LEU A 200 0.64 -23.88 -8.63
C LEU A 200 2.13 -23.54 -8.78
N ARG A 201 2.95 -23.81 -7.77
CA ARG A 201 4.41 -23.58 -7.82
C ARG A 201 5.07 -24.40 -8.91
N ALA A 202 4.67 -25.66 -9.11
CA ALA A 202 5.22 -26.53 -10.14
C ALA A 202 4.82 -26.09 -11.55
N ALA A 203 3.56 -25.64 -11.74
CA ALA A 203 3.05 -25.25 -13.05
C ALA A 203 3.41 -23.82 -13.48
N TYR A 204 3.67 -22.92 -12.52
CA TYR A 204 3.94 -21.52 -12.84
C TYR A 204 5.31 -21.36 -13.52
N PRO A 205 5.40 -20.63 -14.66
CA PRO A 205 6.65 -20.46 -15.41
C PRO A 205 7.55 -19.41 -14.75
N TRP A 206 8.19 -19.78 -13.63
CA TRP A 206 9.11 -18.90 -12.91
C TRP A 206 10.29 -18.49 -13.81
N SER A 207 10.54 -17.19 -13.94
CA SER A 207 11.68 -16.65 -14.69
C SER A 207 12.75 -16.09 -13.75
N ALA A 208 14.01 -16.50 -13.95
CA ALA A 208 15.15 -16.05 -13.16
C ALA A 208 15.57 -14.60 -13.44
N SER A 209 15.11 -13.99 -14.54
CA SER A 209 15.44 -12.60 -14.93
C SER A 209 14.38 -11.56 -14.54
N ALA A 210 13.38 -11.95 -13.75
CA ALA A 210 12.09 -11.25 -13.66
C ALA A 210 11.70 -10.52 -12.35
N PRO A 211 12.49 -10.43 -11.26
CA PRO A 211 12.09 -9.59 -10.14
C PRO A 211 12.01 -8.11 -10.55
N VAL A 212 10.84 -7.52 -10.42
CA VAL A 212 10.58 -6.10 -10.66
C VAL A 212 10.15 -5.43 -9.36
N ALA A 213 10.23 -4.11 -9.30
CA ALA A 213 9.67 -3.35 -8.18
C ALA A 213 8.16 -3.60 -8.07
N ALA A 214 7.74 -4.18 -6.95
CA ALA A 214 6.34 -4.51 -6.68
C ALA A 214 5.90 -3.93 -5.33
N HIS A 215 4.66 -3.44 -5.29
CA HIS A 215 4.04 -2.93 -4.07
C HIS A 215 3.73 -4.06 -3.09
N CYS A 216 3.32 -5.23 -3.59
CA CYS A 216 2.97 -6.44 -2.84
C CYS A 216 1.74 -6.31 -1.91
N ASP A 217 1.04 -5.18 -1.94
CA ASP A 217 -0.24 -4.97 -1.23
C ASP A 217 -1.06 -3.79 -1.83
N PRO A 218 -1.32 -3.74 -3.16
CA PRO A 218 -2.12 -2.68 -3.77
C PRO A 218 -3.63 -2.87 -3.52
N ASN A 219 -4.03 -3.02 -2.25
CA ASN A 219 -5.43 -3.04 -1.84
C ASN A 219 -6.06 -1.63 -1.95
N PRO A 220 -7.40 -1.50 -1.90
CA PRO A 220 -8.07 -0.23 -2.20
C PRO A 220 -7.78 0.90 -1.20
N ARG A 221 -7.24 0.59 -0.02
CA ARG A 221 -6.78 1.61 0.95
C ARG A 221 -5.42 2.21 0.58
N ASN A 222 -4.63 1.46 -0.17
CA ASN A 222 -3.29 1.86 -0.61
C ASN A 222 -3.29 2.48 -2.01
N LEU A 223 -4.44 2.46 -2.70
CA LEU A 223 -4.64 3.06 -4.00
C LEU A 223 -5.46 4.35 -3.88
N LEU A 224 -4.82 5.48 -4.12
CA LEU A 224 -5.47 6.79 -4.03
C LEU A 224 -5.69 7.37 -5.43
N TYR A 225 -6.90 7.82 -5.71
CA TYR A 225 -7.24 8.59 -6.91
C TYR A 225 -7.49 10.04 -6.53
N ASP A 226 -6.78 11.00 -7.12
CA ASP A 226 -6.92 12.43 -6.80
C ASP A 226 -7.92 13.17 -7.70
N GLY A 227 -8.54 12.48 -8.65
CA GLY A 227 -9.39 13.08 -9.69
C GLY A 227 -8.69 13.29 -11.04
N ASN A 228 -7.37 13.10 -11.09
CA ASN A 228 -6.56 13.23 -12.29
C ASN A 228 -5.68 11.99 -12.53
N ARG A 229 -5.10 11.42 -11.48
CA ARG A 229 -4.22 10.24 -11.56
C ARG A 229 -4.28 9.38 -10.30
N PHE A 230 -3.67 8.21 -10.39
CA PHE A 230 -3.49 7.28 -9.30
C PHE A 230 -2.14 7.46 -8.59
N TRP A 231 -2.15 7.19 -7.30
CA TRP A 231 -1.00 7.14 -6.40
C TRP A 231 -1.03 5.85 -5.58
N LEU A 232 0.15 5.35 -5.23
CA LEU A 232 0.30 4.25 -4.28
C LEU A 232 0.95 4.74 -2.97
N VAL A 233 0.39 4.30 -1.85
CA VAL A 233 0.85 4.61 -0.50
C VAL A 233 1.02 3.33 0.31
N ASP A 234 1.68 3.43 1.47
CA ASP A 234 1.94 2.29 2.37
C ASP A 234 2.81 1.18 1.74
N TRP A 235 4.12 1.45 1.69
CA TRP A 235 5.12 0.62 1.00
C TRP A 235 5.76 -0.44 1.92
N GLU A 236 5.10 -0.80 3.00
CA GLU A 236 5.66 -1.69 4.03
C GLU A 236 5.91 -3.12 3.56
N THR A 237 5.13 -3.61 2.59
CA THR A 237 5.26 -4.96 2.05
C THR A 237 6.08 -5.02 0.76
N ALA A 238 6.49 -3.86 0.24
CA ALA A 238 7.13 -3.73 -1.06
C ALA A 238 8.46 -4.49 -1.13
N CYS A 239 8.67 -5.21 -2.23
CA CYS A 239 9.90 -5.94 -2.51
C CYS A 239 10.06 -6.15 -4.03
N ALA A 240 11.23 -6.61 -4.48
CA ALA A 240 11.38 -7.03 -5.87
C ALA A 240 10.82 -8.45 -6.03
N THR A 241 9.81 -8.66 -6.88
CA THR A 241 9.21 -9.98 -7.10
C THR A 241 8.59 -10.13 -8.49
N ASP A 242 7.92 -11.24 -8.77
CA ASP A 242 7.30 -11.48 -10.08
C ASP A 242 6.28 -10.36 -10.42
N PRO A 243 6.31 -9.79 -11.63
CA PRO A 243 5.41 -8.69 -12.04
C PRO A 243 3.92 -9.02 -11.92
N MET A 244 3.55 -10.31 -11.97
CA MET A 244 2.16 -10.75 -11.86
C MET A 244 1.60 -10.60 -10.45
N VAL A 245 2.42 -10.47 -9.41
CA VAL A 245 1.95 -10.40 -8.01
C VAL A 245 1.01 -9.21 -7.83
N ASP A 246 1.44 -8.00 -8.18
CA ASP A 246 0.59 -6.81 -8.03
C ASP A 246 -0.64 -6.85 -8.92
N LEU A 247 -0.50 -7.34 -10.15
CA LEU A 247 -1.62 -7.47 -11.09
C LEU A 247 -2.68 -8.46 -10.58
N ALA A 248 -2.25 -9.58 -10.02
CA ALA A 248 -3.14 -10.57 -9.42
C ALA A 248 -3.88 -9.98 -8.21
N ILE A 249 -3.19 -9.24 -7.33
CA ILE A 249 -3.83 -8.56 -6.20
C ILE A 249 -4.89 -7.56 -6.70
N LEU A 250 -4.56 -6.75 -7.72
CA LEU A 250 -5.53 -5.82 -8.29
C LEU A 250 -6.80 -6.50 -8.80
N THR A 251 -6.73 -7.71 -9.36
CA THR A 251 -7.94 -8.39 -9.86
C THR A 251 -8.93 -8.79 -8.76
N HIS A 252 -8.44 -9.07 -7.55
CA HIS A 252 -9.30 -9.42 -6.42
C HIS A 252 -9.83 -8.18 -5.71
N GLU A 253 -8.99 -7.16 -5.61
CA GLU A 253 -9.23 -5.98 -4.79
C GLU A 253 -10.02 -4.90 -5.53
N THR A 254 -9.71 -4.66 -6.81
CA THR A 254 -10.22 -3.49 -7.56
C THR A 254 -10.82 -3.85 -8.92
N VAL A 255 -10.21 -4.79 -9.66
CA VAL A 255 -10.53 -5.10 -11.08
C VAL A 255 -11.24 -6.44 -11.19
N ARG A 256 -12.51 -6.49 -10.74
CA ARG A 256 -13.26 -7.75 -10.57
C ARG A 256 -13.99 -8.28 -11.82
N ASP A 257 -14.13 -7.47 -12.87
CA ASP A 257 -14.82 -7.85 -14.12
C ASP A 257 -13.82 -8.31 -15.20
N PRO A 258 -14.09 -9.40 -15.96
CA PRO A 258 -13.19 -9.88 -17.02
C PRO A 258 -12.85 -8.85 -18.11
N ASN A 259 -13.77 -7.95 -18.46
CA ASN A 259 -13.46 -6.90 -19.45
C ASN A 259 -12.50 -5.85 -18.89
N ALA A 260 -12.62 -5.56 -17.59
CA ALA A 260 -11.70 -4.69 -16.88
C ALA A 260 -10.31 -5.34 -16.73
N GLU A 261 -10.25 -6.64 -16.42
CA GLU A 261 -8.99 -7.39 -16.35
C GLU A 261 -8.22 -7.38 -17.68
N GLY A 262 -8.91 -7.60 -18.79
CA GLY A 262 -8.30 -7.51 -20.12
C GLY A 262 -7.72 -6.11 -20.39
N ALA A 263 -8.43 -5.06 -19.97
CA ALA A 263 -7.97 -3.68 -20.11
C ALA A 263 -6.77 -3.36 -19.20
N MET A 264 -6.72 -3.94 -18.00
CA MET A 264 -5.56 -3.83 -17.10
C MET A 264 -4.32 -4.46 -17.71
N LEU A 265 -4.42 -5.70 -18.21
CA LEU A 265 -3.31 -6.35 -18.89
C LEU A 265 -2.87 -5.58 -20.14
N GLU A 266 -3.82 -5.04 -20.91
CA GLU A 266 -3.52 -4.19 -22.08
C GLU A 266 -2.74 -2.93 -21.67
N GLY A 267 -3.16 -2.27 -20.59
CA GLY A 267 -2.45 -1.11 -20.02
C GLY A 267 -1.06 -1.44 -19.51
N TRP A 268 -0.89 -2.62 -18.89
CA TRP A 268 0.38 -3.10 -18.36
C TRP A 268 1.36 -3.52 -19.45
N LEU A 269 0.90 -4.21 -20.49
CA LEU A 269 1.73 -4.67 -21.60
C LEU A 269 2.03 -3.56 -22.63
N GLY A 270 1.11 -2.59 -22.77
CA GLY A 270 1.09 -1.68 -23.92
C GLY A 270 0.62 -2.33 -25.22
N ARG A 271 0.10 -3.56 -25.15
CA ARG A 271 -0.47 -4.35 -26.25
C ARG A 271 -1.54 -5.31 -25.72
N PRO A 272 -2.40 -5.89 -26.57
CA PRO A 272 -3.28 -6.97 -26.15
C PRO A 272 -2.51 -8.14 -25.53
N ALA A 273 -3.05 -8.70 -24.45
CA ALA A 273 -2.50 -9.88 -23.77
C ALA A 273 -2.75 -11.15 -24.57
N GLY A 274 -1.68 -11.92 -24.78
CA GLY A 274 -1.71 -13.27 -25.34
C GLY A 274 -2.09 -14.29 -24.26
N GLN A 275 -2.07 -15.57 -24.65
CA GLN A 275 -2.47 -16.65 -23.75
C GLN A 275 -1.50 -16.82 -22.58
N ASP A 276 -0.20 -16.72 -22.81
CA ASP A 276 0.82 -16.92 -21.77
C ASP A 276 0.68 -15.93 -20.61
N GLU A 277 0.40 -14.65 -20.90
CA GLU A 277 0.20 -13.64 -19.85
C GLU A 277 -1.09 -13.88 -19.07
N ARG A 278 -2.15 -14.32 -19.76
CA ARG A 278 -3.42 -14.67 -19.12
C ARG A 278 -3.29 -15.90 -18.24
N ASP A 279 -2.53 -16.89 -18.67
CA ASP A 279 -2.28 -18.11 -17.91
C ASP A 279 -1.43 -17.83 -16.67
N ARG A 280 -0.38 -17.00 -16.81
CA ARG A 280 0.41 -16.52 -15.66
C ARG A 280 -0.46 -15.77 -14.64
N LEU A 281 -1.30 -14.84 -15.09
CA LEU A 281 -2.20 -14.11 -14.19
C LEU A 281 -3.19 -15.08 -13.51
N ALA A 282 -3.77 -16.02 -14.25
CA ALA A 282 -4.70 -17.01 -13.74
C ALA A 282 -4.09 -17.91 -12.65
N LEU A 283 -2.81 -18.29 -12.79
CA LEU A 283 -2.10 -19.06 -11.76
C LEU A 283 -1.65 -18.19 -10.58
N MET A 284 -1.31 -16.91 -10.80
CA MET A 284 -0.86 -16.01 -9.72
C MET A 284 -2.01 -15.58 -8.80
N LYS A 285 -3.23 -15.43 -9.34
CA LYS A 285 -4.45 -15.08 -8.59
C LYS A 285 -4.69 -15.94 -7.34
N PRO A 286 -4.78 -17.28 -7.42
CA PRO A 286 -4.94 -18.09 -6.22
C PRO A 286 -3.73 -17.96 -5.29
N MET A 287 -2.50 -17.88 -5.80
CA MET A 287 -1.31 -17.72 -4.95
C MET A 287 -1.37 -16.43 -4.10
N THR A 288 -1.73 -15.29 -4.71
CA THR A 288 -1.87 -14.03 -3.96
C THR A 288 -3.05 -14.09 -2.99
N ARG A 289 -4.15 -14.75 -3.34
CA ARG A 289 -5.27 -14.92 -2.41
C ARG A 289 -4.85 -15.76 -1.19
N LEU A 290 -4.16 -16.87 -1.42
CA LEU A 290 -3.61 -17.70 -0.35
C LEU A 290 -2.67 -16.89 0.54
N PHE A 291 -1.82 -16.05 -0.04
CA PHE A 291 -0.93 -15.15 0.69
C PHE A 291 -1.67 -14.26 1.69
N TYR A 292 -2.78 -13.60 1.29
CA TYR A 292 -3.57 -12.77 2.20
C TYR A 292 -4.20 -13.58 3.34
N GLY A 293 -4.78 -14.75 3.02
CA GLY A 293 -5.37 -15.62 4.04
C GLY A 293 -4.35 -16.04 5.09
N LEU A 294 -3.14 -16.42 4.65
CA LEU A 294 -2.05 -16.78 5.54
C LEU A 294 -1.51 -15.59 6.34
N LEU A 295 -1.38 -14.40 5.73
CA LEU A 295 -0.98 -13.19 6.47
C LEU A 295 -1.95 -12.86 7.61
N MET A 296 -3.25 -12.96 7.37
CA MET A 296 -4.27 -12.73 8.39
C MET A 296 -4.16 -13.73 9.54
N LEU A 297 -3.91 -15.01 9.25
CA LEU A 297 -3.63 -16.02 10.28
C LEU A 297 -2.30 -15.75 11.00
N MET A 298 -1.28 -15.26 10.30
CA MET A 298 0.00 -14.94 10.91
C MET A 298 -0.09 -13.82 11.94
N VAL A 299 -0.93 -12.81 11.72
CA VAL A 299 -1.11 -11.71 12.69
C VAL A 299 -2.15 -12.02 13.76
N THR A 300 -2.82 -13.16 13.67
CA THR A 300 -3.87 -13.58 14.59
C THR A 300 -3.35 -14.66 15.54
N PRO A 301 -3.53 -14.53 16.87
CA PRO A 301 -3.19 -15.62 17.79
C PRO A 301 -4.01 -16.88 17.47
N PRO A 302 -3.41 -18.08 17.54
CA PRO A 302 -4.17 -19.32 17.40
C PRO A 302 -5.11 -19.52 18.62
N PRO A 303 -6.20 -20.28 18.46
CA PRO A 303 -7.05 -20.69 19.58
C PRO A 303 -6.31 -21.65 20.51
N GLU A 304 -6.75 -21.77 21.78
CA GLU A 304 -6.17 -22.72 22.74
C GLU A 304 -6.28 -24.18 22.26
N THR A 305 -7.36 -24.50 21.57
CA THR A 305 -7.55 -25.78 20.88
C THR A 305 -7.70 -25.51 19.39
N PRO A 306 -6.92 -26.17 18.52
CA PRO A 306 -7.03 -26.00 17.08
C PRO A 306 -8.47 -26.20 16.59
N SER A 307 -8.96 -25.27 15.77
CA SER A 307 -10.35 -25.33 15.28
C SER A 307 -10.53 -26.54 14.37
N GLY A 308 -11.55 -27.36 14.63
CA GLY A 308 -12.01 -28.40 13.70
C GLY A 308 -12.79 -27.86 12.51
N ASP A 309 -12.95 -26.54 12.42
CA ASP A 309 -13.77 -25.87 11.42
C ASP A 309 -12.98 -24.78 10.67
N LEU A 310 -13.02 -24.89 9.34
CA LEU A 310 -12.45 -23.94 8.36
C LEU A 310 -13.55 -23.32 7.46
N ALA A 311 -14.83 -23.59 7.74
CA ALA A 311 -15.93 -23.03 6.96
C ALA A 311 -15.93 -21.51 7.07
N ALA A 312 -15.98 -20.86 5.91
CA ALA A 312 -16.08 -19.42 5.82
C ALA A 312 -17.52 -18.96 6.03
N LEU A 313 -17.70 -17.82 6.70
CA LEU A 313 -18.95 -17.08 6.65
C LEU A 313 -19.25 -16.64 5.20
N ASP A 314 -20.54 -16.58 4.85
CA ASP A 314 -20.94 -15.89 3.63
C ASP A 314 -20.51 -14.41 3.68
N PRO A 315 -20.02 -13.81 2.57
CA PRO A 315 -19.57 -12.42 2.56
C PRO A 315 -20.63 -11.40 3.02
N ALA A 316 -21.91 -11.63 2.73
CA ALA A 316 -22.99 -10.75 3.19
C ALA A 316 -23.21 -10.89 4.70
N ASP A 317 -23.16 -12.11 5.23
CA ASP A 317 -23.24 -12.38 6.66
C ASP A 317 -22.05 -11.81 7.42
N PHE A 318 -20.83 -11.94 6.87
CA PHE A 318 -19.63 -11.31 7.40
C PHE A 318 -19.79 -9.80 7.46
N GLY A 319 -20.23 -9.17 6.35
CA GLY A 319 -20.49 -7.74 6.28
C GLY A 319 -21.52 -7.26 7.31
N ALA A 320 -22.61 -8.01 7.48
CA ALA A 320 -23.64 -7.70 8.47
C ALA A 320 -23.09 -7.76 9.91
N ARG A 321 -22.30 -8.78 10.25
CA ARG A 321 -21.68 -8.93 11.57
C ARG A 321 -20.62 -7.86 11.87
N VAL A 322 -19.91 -7.37 10.86
CA VAL A 322 -19.00 -6.23 11.04
C VAL A 322 -19.80 -4.95 11.27
N ALA A 323 -20.85 -4.72 10.48
CA ALA A 323 -21.67 -3.52 10.57
C ALA A 323 -22.41 -3.37 11.90
N ASP A 324 -22.88 -4.48 12.50
CA ASP A 324 -23.57 -4.47 13.79
C ASP A 324 -22.65 -4.67 15.01
N GLY A 325 -21.33 -4.76 14.79
CA GLY A 325 -20.32 -4.84 15.85
C GLY A 325 -20.12 -6.22 16.46
N ARG A 326 -20.79 -7.28 15.96
CA ARG A 326 -20.53 -8.67 16.39
C ARG A 326 -19.14 -9.17 15.99
N LEU A 327 -18.55 -8.60 14.95
CA LEU A 327 -17.15 -8.76 14.57
C LEU A 327 -16.46 -7.39 14.57
N PRO A 328 -15.92 -6.94 15.71
CA PRO A 328 -15.29 -5.62 15.80
C PRO A 328 -14.16 -5.46 14.80
N MET A 329 -14.08 -4.27 14.19
CA MET A 329 -13.09 -3.98 13.16
C MET A 329 -11.66 -4.10 13.69
N GLY A 330 -10.81 -4.86 13.00
CA GLY A 330 -9.43 -5.12 13.40
C GLY A 330 -9.27 -6.16 14.51
N SER A 331 -10.36 -6.76 15.01
CA SER A 331 -10.26 -7.80 16.04
C SER A 331 -9.66 -9.11 15.50
N PRO A 332 -8.98 -9.91 16.35
CA PRO A 332 -8.50 -11.25 15.99
C PRO A 332 -9.59 -12.17 15.40
N ALA A 333 -10.81 -12.10 15.95
CA ALA A 333 -11.94 -12.89 15.46
C ALA A 333 -12.34 -12.50 14.03
N MET A 334 -12.46 -11.19 13.76
CA MET A 334 -12.77 -10.68 12.43
C MET A 334 -11.66 -11.03 11.42
N MET A 335 -10.39 -10.93 11.81
CA MET A 335 -9.26 -11.31 10.96
C MET A 335 -9.23 -12.82 10.67
N THR A 336 -9.61 -13.65 11.64
CA THR A 336 -9.74 -15.12 11.46
C THR A 336 -10.82 -15.45 10.45
N GLU A 337 -12.01 -14.82 10.58
CA GLU A 337 -13.11 -15.05 9.64
C GLU A 337 -12.78 -14.54 8.23
N LEU A 338 -12.13 -13.38 8.13
CA LEU A 338 -11.64 -12.87 6.84
C LEU A 338 -10.60 -13.80 6.21
N ALA A 339 -9.72 -14.41 7.03
CA ALA A 339 -8.78 -15.42 6.56
C ALA A 339 -9.50 -16.64 5.99
N LYS A 340 -10.51 -17.17 6.69
CA LYS A 340 -11.32 -18.30 6.20
C LYS A 340 -12.02 -17.97 4.88
N ILE A 341 -12.65 -16.80 4.76
CA ILE A 341 -13.28 -16.33 3.51
C ILE A 341 -12.26 -16.28 2.37
N THR A 342 -11.07 -15.75 2.64
CA THR A 342 -9.99 -15.63 1.67
C THR A 342 -9.49 -17.02 1.24
N LEU A 343 -9.34 -17.94 2.18
CA LEU A 343 -8.95 -19.33 1.92
C LEU A 343 -10.03 -20.08 1.12
N ALA A 344 -11.31 -19.92 1.45
CA ALA A 344 -12.39 -20.52 0.65
C ALA A 344 -12.34 -20.04 -0.82
N GLY A 345 -12.05 -18.77 -1.05
CA GLY A 345 -11.82 -18.24 -2.40
C GLY A 345 -10.63 -18.86 -3.12
N PHE A 346 -9.57 -19.28 -2.40
CA PHE A 346 -8.43 -19.98 -3.01
C PHE A 346 -8.86 -21.33 -3.57
N LEU A 347 -9.66 -22.09 -2.81
CA LEU A 347 -10.18 -23.37 -3.27
C LEU A 347 -11.10 -23.17 -4.49
N ALA A 348 -11.94 -22.14 -4.47
CA ALA A 348 -12.79 -21.81 -5.62
C ALA A 348 -11.96 -21.45 -6.88
N ASP A 349 -10.89 -20.66 -6.73
CA ASP A 349 -9.98 -20.33 -7.83
C ASP A 349 -9.29 -21.59 -8.38
N MET A 350 -8.88 -22.51 -7.50
CA MET A 350 -8.28 -23.79 -7.89
C MET A 350 -9.23 -24.67 -8.69
N GLU A 351 -10.54 -24.67 -8.38
CA GLU A 351 -11.55 -25.42 -9.13
C GLU A 351 -12.02 -24.73 -10.41
N SER A 352 -11.53 -23.52 -10.69
CA SER A 352 -11.94 -22.81 -11.91
C SER A 352 -11.52 -23.56 -13.19
N PRO A 353 -12.36 -23.61 -14.23
CA PRO A 353 -12.03 -24.30 -15.47
C PRO A 353 -10.73 -23.82 -16.12
N GLN A 354 -10.42 -22.53 -15.99
CA GLN A 354 -9.19 -21.94 -16.52
C GLN A 354 -7.95 -22.48 -15.78
N VAL A 355 -7.95 -22.46 -14.44
CA VAL A 355 -6.81 -22.96 -13.65
C VAL A 355 -6.63 -24.46 -13.86
N GLN A 356 -7.72 -25.24 -13.84
CA GLN A 356 -7.64 -26.68 -14.08
C GLN A 356 -7.11 -27.01 -15.48
N ALA A 357 -7.54 -26.28 -16.51
CA ALA A 357 -7.00 -26.46 -17.86
C ALA A 357 -5.51 -26.14 -17.95
N ILE A 358 -5.02 -25.09 -17.27
CA ILE A 358 -3.60 -24.75 -17.25
C ILE A 358 -2.80 -25.83 -16.50
N LEU A 359 -3.24 -26.22 -15.30
CA LEU A 359 -2.57 -27.25 -14.49
C LEU A 359 -2.52 -28.61 -15.19
N GLY A 360 -3.57 -28.97 -15.94
CA GLY A 360 -3.64 -30.21 -16.70
C GLY A 360 -2.70 -30.26 -17.91
N ARG A 361 -2.23 -29.12 -18.42
CA ARG A 361 -1.22 -29.05 -19.49
C ARG A 361 0.22 -29.08 -18.97
N ALA A 362 0.41 -28.77 -17.68
CA ALA A 362 1.70 -28.72 -17.01
C ALA A 362 2.05 -30.00 -16.25
N SER A 363 1.06 -30.87 -16.04
CA SER A 363 1.20 -32.23 -15.47
C SER A 363 1.55 -33.21 -16.59
#